data_AF-A0A1C4ZMX8-F1
#
_entry.id   AF-A0A1C4ZMX8-F1
#
_cell.length_a   1.000
_cell.length_b   1.000
_cell.length_c   1.000
_cell.angle_alpha   90.00
_cell.angle_beta   90.00
_cell.angle_gamma   90.00
#
_symmetry.space_group_name_H-M   'P 1'
#
loop_
_entity.id
_entity.type
_entity.pdbx_description
1 polymer ?
#
loop_
_entity_poly.entity_id
_entity_poly.type
_entity_poly.pdbx_seq_one_letter_code
_entity_poly.pdbx_strand_id
1 'polypeptide(L)'
;MPEDKPKPAPKPKSDPPPPRPVVPGPIGPLVPPYRGPGRVTNVVPASRWRTRGGPPVAHTATGPSWRCDACGRDWPCPTLRAIPTDAARRATLIPEFSRITRRAIRDLRGRPGGPDPVAIVRRFLWFLPLTDEEARAIALRLR
;
A
#
# COMPACT_ATOMS: atom_id res chain seq x y z
N MET A 1 -39.12 -16.67 -60.97
CA MET A 1 -38.23 -17.79 -60.59
C MET A 1 -37.88 -17.61 -59.13
N PRO A 2 -38.40 -18.46 -58.25
CA PRO A 2 -38.15 -18.44 -56.81
C PRO A 2 -36.81 -19.13 -56.45
N GLU A 3 -36.27 -18.74 -55.29
CA GLU A 3 -35.27 -19.46 -54.45
C GLU A 3 -33.82 -19.55 -55.02
N ASP A 4 -32.76 -19.49 -54.24
CA ASP A 4 -32.58 -20.02 -52.89
C ASP A 4 -31.54 -19.18 -52.11
N LYS A 5 -31.94 -18.59 -50.99
CA LYS A 5 -31.01 -17.96 -50.04
C LYS A 5 -30.55 -19.06 -49.09
N PRO A 6 -29.24 -19.39 -49.01
CA PRO A 6 -28.79 -20.50 -48.20
C PRO A 6 -29.10 -20.25 -46.72
N LYS A 7 -29.80 -21.22 -46.13
CA LYS A 7 -30.17 -21.29 -44.72
C LYS A 7 -28.88 -21.35 -43.87
N PRO A 8 -28.75 -20.57 -42.78
CA PRO A 8 -27.57 -20.67 -41.93
C PRO A 8 -27.55 -22.03 -41.23
N ALA A 9 -26.36 -22.66 -41.20
CA ALA A 9 -26.12 -23.93 -40.55
C ALA A 9 -26.45 -23.88 -39.05
N PRO A 10 -26.93 -24.99 -38.44
CA PRO A 10 -27.14 -25.06 -37.01
C PRO A 10 -25.80 -24.94 -36.28
N LYS A 11 -25.77 -24.13 -35.21
CA LYS A 11 -24.59 -23.99 -34.35
C LYS A 11 -24.19 -25.35 -33.76
N PRO A 12 -22.89 -25.68 -33.68
CA PRO A 12 -22.43 -26.87 -32.97
C PRO A 12 -22.88 -26.78 -31.51
N LYS A 13 -23.50 -27.84 -30.99
CA LYS A 13 -23.75 -27.98 -29.55
C LYS A 13 -22.39 -28.08 -28.88
N SER A 14 -22.06 -27.11 -28.02
CA SER A 14 -20.85 -27.15 -27.21
C SER A 14 -20.94 -28.37 -26.29
N ASP A 15 -19.98 -29.28 -26.39
CA ASP A 15 -19.80 -30.34 -25.41
C ASP A 15 -19.63 -29.73 -24.01
N PRO A 16 -20.17 -30.37 -22.95
CA PRO A 16 -19.91 -29.92 -21.60
C PRO A 16 -18.40 -30.00 -21.31
N PRO A 17 -17.82 -29.01 -20.61
CA PRO A 17 -16.40 -29.02 -20.31
C PRO A 17 -16.04 -30.27 -19.48
N PRO A 18 -14.83 -30.81 -19.65
CA PRO A 18 -14.38 -31.94 -18.86
C PRO A 18 -14.42 -31.62 -17.35
N PRO A 19 -14.67 -32.62 -16.48
CA PRO A 19 -14.65 -32.43 -15.05
C PRO A 19 -13.29 -31.86 -14.63
N ARG A 20 -13.33 -30.79 -13.82
CA ARG A 20 -12.11 -30.15 -13.32
C ARG A 20 -11.32 -31.17 -12.48
N PRO A 21 -9.98 -31.21 -12.59
CA PRO A 21 -9.16 -31.96 -11.65
C PRO A 21 -9.45 -31.48 -10.23
N VAL A 22 -9.70 -32.43 -9.32
CA VAL A 22 -9.77 -32.13 -7.88
C VAL A 22 -8.35 -31.78 -7.44
N VAL A 23 -8.07 -30.48 -7.39
CA VAL A 23 -6.85 -29.96 -6.78
C VAL A 23 -7.00 -30.14 -5.26
N PRO A 24 -6.10 -30.84 -4.57
CA PRO A 24 -6.07 -30.83 -3.11
C PRO A 24 -5.94 -29.38 -2.65
N GLY A 25 -6.94 -28.88 -1.92
CA GLY A 25 -6.95 -27.52 -1.43
C GLY A 25 -5.75 -27.20 -0.53
N PRO A 26 -5.46 -25.91 -0.29
CA PRO A 26 -4.40 -25.52 0.63
C PRO A 26 -4.69 -26.09 2.02
N ILE A 27 -3.63 -26.60 2.64
CA ILE A 27 -3.61 -27.04 4.04
C ILE A 27 -4.06 -25.84 4.90
N GLY A 28 -5.35 -25.80 5.22
CA GLY A 28 -5.87 -24.94 6.26
C GLY A 28 -5.31 -25.37 7.62
N PRO A 29 -5.31 -24.49 8.63
CA PRO A 29 -4.87 -24.88 9.97
C PRO A 29 -5.74 -26.04 10.46
N LEU A 30 -5.08 -27.10 10.96
CA LEU A 30 -5.73 -28.21 11.66
C LEU A 30 -6.69 -27.65 12.71
N VAL A 31 -7.99 -27.77 12.47
CA VAL A 31 -8.99 -27.63 13.53
C VAL A 31 -8.83 -28.88 14.41
N PRO A 32 -8.46 -28.77 15.69
CA PRO A 32 -8.43 -29.93 16.57
C PRO A 32 -9.87 -30.45 16.74
N PRO A 33 -10.10 -31.78 16.76
CA PRO A 33 -11.42 -32.29 17.02
C PRO A 33 -11.84 -31.91 18.45
N TYR A 34 -13.07 -31.44 18.57
CA TYR A 34 -13.73 -31.11 19.81
C TYR A 34 -13.57 -32.26 20.83
N ARG A 35 -12.89 -32.00 21.96
CA ARG A 35 -12.74 -32.93 23.08
C ARG A 35 -13.44 -32.32 24.29
N GLY A 36 -14.39 -33.06 24.86
CA GLY A 36 -15.26 -32.65 25.97
C GLY A 36 -14.53 -32.24 27.27
N PRO A 37 -15.29 -31.96 28.35
CA PRO A 37 -14.81 -31.12 29.45
C PRO A 37 -13.90 -31.91 30.41
N GLY A 38 -12.62 -31.96 30.07
CA GLY A 38 -11.55 -32.41 30.95
C GLY A 38 -10.69 -31.24 31.38
N ARG A 39 -10.65 -30.93 32.68
CA ARG A 39 -9.72 -29.99 33.29
C ARG A 39 -8.28 -30.32 32.88
N VAL A 40 -7.64 -29.46 32.08
CA VAL A 40 -6.19 -29.23 32.18
C VAL A 40 -5.91 -27.78 31.81
N THR A 41 -5.33 -27.07 32.76
CA THR A 41 -4.80 -25.71 32.65
C THR A 41 -3.66 -25.66 31.63
N ASN A 42 -3.97 -25.44 30.36
CA ASN A 42 -3.02 -24.88 29.40
C ASN A 42 -3.26 -23.37 29.30
N VAL A 43 -3.16 -22.68 30.43
CA VAL A 43 -2.91 -21.23 30.41
C VAL A 43 -1.45 -21.08 30.03
N VAL A 44 -1.18 -20.99 28.73
CA VAL A 44 0.07 -20.40 28.26
C VAL A 44 0.11 -19.00 28.88
N PRO A 45 1.10 -18.66 29.71
CA PRO A 45 1.08 -17.39 30.39
C PRO A 45 1.11 -16.28 29.32
N ALA A 46 0.19 -15.32 29.45
CA ALA A 46 0.01 -14.20 28.52
C ALA A 46 1.30 -13.37 28.31
N SER A 47 2.32 -13.59 29.14
CA SER A 47 3.66 -13.02 29.01
C SER A 47 4.40 -13.45 27.73
N ARG A 48 4.03 -14.54 27.04
CA ARG A 48 4.67 -14.92 25.77
C ARG A 48 4.17 -14.14 24.54
N TRP A 49 3.09 -13.37 24.68
CA TRP A 49 2.61 -12.44 23.64
C TRP A 49 3.17 -11.02 23.80
N ARG A 50 4.13 -10.80 24.70
CA ARG A 50 4.93 -9.56 24.74
C ARG A 50 6.06 -9.56 23.70
N THR A 51 5.81 -10.10 22.52
CA THR A 51 6.58 -9.70 21.34
C THR A 51 5.86 -8.47 20.80
N ARG A 52 6.51 -7.30 20.85
CA ARG A 52 6.04 -6.04 20.25
C ARG A 52 5.42 -6.33 18.87
N GLY A 53 4.11 -6.24 18.75
CA GLY A 53 3.44 -6.69 17.53
C GLY A 53 1.95 -6.43 17.56
N GLY A 54 1.54 -5.22 17.95
CA GLY A 54 0.29 -4.68 17.40
C GLY A 54 0.41 -4.63 15.88
N PRO A 55 -0.72 -4.57 15.13
CA PRO A 55 -0.65 -4.34 13.69
C PRO A 55 0.25 -3.14 13.41
N PRO A 56 1.09 -3.17 12.36
CA PRO A 56 2.01 -2.08 12.07
C PRO A 56 1.21 -0.79 11.99
N VAL A 57 1.42 0.12 12.95
CA VAL A 57 0.76 1.42 12.95
C VAL A 57 1.19 2.12 11.67
N ALA A 58 0.22 2.47 10.82
CA ALA A 58 0.52 3.16 9.59
C ALA A 58 1.20 4.49 9.92
N HIS A 59 2.40 4.71 9.39
CA HIS A 59 3.14 5.96 9.56
C HIS A 59 2.57 7.03 8.62
N THR A 60 1.32 7.43 8.86
CA THR A 60 0.62 8.50 8.14
C THR A 60 0.90 9.86 8.78
N ALA A 61 0.51 10.92 8.08
CA ALA A 61 0.43 12.27 8.61
C ALA A 61 -0.63 13.05 7.82
N THR A 62 -1.26 14.00 8.48
CA THR A 62 -2.10 15.00 7.82
C THR A 62 -1.56 16.41 8.11
N GLY A 63 -1.79 17.33 7.18
CA GLY A 63 -1.51 18.75 7.40
C GLY A 63 -2.35 19.35 8.54
N PRO A 64 -1.99 20.55 9.03
CA PRO A 64 -0.99 21.45 8.44
C PRO A 64 0.39 21.29 9.06
N SER A 65 0.55 20.54 10.15
CA SER A 65 1.85 20.37 10.84
C SER A 65 2.71 19.28 10.22
N TRP A 66 2.12 18.34 9.47
CA TRP A 66 2.83 17.24 8.80
C TRP A 66 3.75 16.46 9.75
N ARG A 67 3.22 16.17 10.95
CA ARG A 67 3.83 15.26 11.92
C ARG A 67 3.23 13.88 11.77
N CYS A 68 4.07 12.86 11.89
CA CYS A 68 3.65 11.48 11.80
C CYS A 68 2.76 11.11 12.98
N ASP A 69 1.58 10.55 12.70
CA ASP A 69 0.60 10.18 13.71
C ASP A 69 1.12 9.08 14.66
N ALA A 70 2.02 8.23 14.16
CA ALA A 70 2.61 7.13 14.92
C ALA A 70 3.84 7.55 15.76
N CYS A 71 4.70 8.43 15.22
CA CYS A 71 5.98 8.78 15.85
C CYS A 71 6.00 10.16 16.51
N GLY A 72 5.05 11.03 16.18
CA GLY A 72 5.09 12.45 16.50
C GLY A 72 6.25 13.22 15.84
N ARG A 73 7.07 12.60 14.99
CA ARG A 73 8.19 13.25 14.28
C ARG A 73 7.74 13.86 12.96
N ASP A 74 8.56 14.73 12.40
CA ASP A 74 8.38 15.25 11.05
C ASP A 74 8.15 14.13 10.02
N TRP A 75 7.05 14.24 9.27
CA TRP A 75 6.69 13.31 8.21
C TRP A 75 7.29 13.75 6.86
N PRO A 76 7.85 12.85 6.03
CA PRO A 76 8.05 11.41 6.23
C PRO A 76 9.00 11.08 7.38
N CYS A 77 8.54 10.28 8.33
CA CYS A 77 9.32 9.97 9.53
C CYS A 77 10.44 8.95 9.24
N PRO A 78 11.48 8.84 10.10
CA PRO A 78 12.59 7.92 9.88
C PRO A 78 12.17 6.46 9.65
N THR A 79 11.13 5.99 10.35
CA THR A 79 10.61 4.63 10.16
C THR A 79 10.02 4.42 8.77
N LEU A 80 9.28 5.39 8.25
CA LEU A 80 8.75 5.35 6.87
C LEU A 80 9.89 5.41 5.84
N ARG A 81 10.90 6.26 6.09
CA ARG A 81 12.06 6.44 5.20
C ARG A 81 13.03 5.25 5.21
N ALA A 82 12.99 4.42 6.24
CA ALA A 82 13.82 3.21 6.32
C ALA A 82 13.30 2.07 5.42
N ILE A 83 12.09 2.20 4.87
CA ILE A 83 11.51 1.16 4.02
C ILE A 83 12.27 1.09 2.69
N PRO A 84 12.85 -0.08 2.31
CA PRO A 84 13.55 -0.22 1.04
C PRO A 84 12.64 0.12 -0.14
N THR A 85 13.15 1.00 -1.02
CA THR A 85 12.42 1.47 -2.21
C THR A 85 13.27 1.26 -3.46
N ASP A 86 13.06 0.12 -4.12
CA ASP A 86 13.60 -0.16 -5.45
C ASP A 86 12.93 0.70 -6.55
N ALA A 87 13.44 0.63 -7.77
CA ALA A 87 12.94 1.44 -8.88
C ALA A 87 11.45 1.21 -9.19
N ALA A 88 10.97 -0.03 -9.15
CA ALA A 88 9.57 -0.34 -9.40
C ALA A 88 8.68 0.25 -8.31
N ARG A 89 9.09 0.10 -7.04
CA ARG A 89 8.38 0.69 -5.90
C ARG A 89 8.38 2.22 -5.97
N ARG A 90 9.50 2.86 -6.30
CA ARG A 90 9.56 4.34 -6.48
C ARG A 90 8.51 4.78 -7.50
N ALA A 91 8.43 4.12 -8.65
CA ALA A 91 7.47 4.45 -9.69
C ALA A 91 6.02 4.40 -9.17
N THR A 92 5.67 3.42 -8.33
CA THR A 92 4.33 3.34 -7.71
C THR A 92 4.06 4.43 -6.67
N LEU A 93 5.10 4.94 -6.00
CA LEU A 93 4.96 5.97 -4.96
C LEU A 93 4.82 7.39 -5.54
N ILE A 94 5.40 7.65 -6.72
CA ILE A 94 5.44 8.99 -7.33
C ILE A 94 4.06 9.66 -7.39
N PRO A 95 2.99 9.03 -7.92
CA PRO A 95 1.70 9.72 -8.07
C PRO A 95 1.12 10.19 -6.74
N GLU A 96 1.13 9.31 -5.74
CA GLU A 96 0.55 9.62 -4.42
C GLU A 96 1.41 10.64 -3.67
N PHE A 97 2.72 10.44 -3.62
CA PHE A 97 3.61 11.37 -2.94
C PHE A 97 3.70 12.73 -3.63
N SER A 98 3.49 12.81 -4.95
CA SER A 98 3.37 14.11 -5.65
C SER A 98 2.13 14.88 -5.17
N ARG A 99 0.99 14.19 -5.00
CA ARG A 99 -0.24 14.78 -4.47
C ARG A 99 -0.06 15.27 -3.03
N ILE A 100 0.57 14.45 -2.19
CA ILE A 100 0.86 14.80 -0.79
C ILE A 100 1.82 15.99 -0.72
N THR A 101 2.89 15.98 -1.52
CA THR A 101 3.90 17.06 -1.56
C THR A 101 3.28 18.41 -1.93
N ARG A 102 2.36 18.44 -2.91
CA ARG A 102 1.62 19.66 -3.26
C ARG A 102 0.87 20.25 -2.06
N ARG A 103 0.17 19.41 -1.29
CA ARG A 103 -0.54 19.85 -0.09
C ARG A 103 0.43 20.34 0.98
N ALA A 104 1.54 19.65 1.17
CA ALA A 104 2.58 20.05 2.12
C ALA A 104 3.25 21.38 1.77
N ILE A 105 3.52 21.64 0.48
CA ILE A 105 4.01 22.94 0.02
C ILE A 105 3.03 24.04 0.41
N ARG A 106 1.72 23.85 0.18
CA ARG A 106 0.71 24.84 0.56
C ARG A 106 0.68 25.10 2.06
N ASP A 107 0.77 24.04 2.87
CA ASP A 107 0.64 24.16 4.31
C ASP A 107 1.89 24.74 4.98
N LEU A 108 3.09 24.38 4.51
CA LEU A 108 4.37 24.70 5.17
C LEU A 108 5.05 25.96 4.60
N ARG A 109 4.82 26.30 3.32
CA ARG A 109 5.42 27.48 2.70
C ARG A 109 4.93 28.77 3.37
N GLY A 110 5.83 29.75 3.46
CA GLY A 110 5.48 31.11 3.91
C GLY A 110 5.32 31.25 5.43
N ARG A 111 5.56 30.19 6.21
CA ARG A 111 5.69 30.30 7.67
C ARG A 111 7.01 30.98 8.02
N PRO A 112 7.03 31.91 8.99
CA PRO A 112 8.29 32.43 9.53
C PRO A 112 9.16 31.27 10.04
N GLY A 113 10.38 31.13 9.50
CA GLY A 113 11.27 29.99 9.81
C GLY A 113 10.83 28.63 9.24
N GLY A 114 9.84 28.60 8.34
CA GLY A 114 9.39 27.39 7.65
C GLY A 114 10.38 26.91 6.58
N PRO A 115 10.32 25.62 6.19
CA PRO A 115 11.17 25.10 5.14
C PRO A 115 10.84 25.76 3.80
N ASP A 116 11.87 26.01 2.99
CA ASP A 116 11.67 26.46 1.62
C ASP A 116 10.99 25.35 0.77
N PRO A 117 10.34 25.70 -0.36
CA PRO A 117 9.67 24.71 -1.20
C PRO A 117 10.57 23.57 -1.72
N VAL A 118 11.87 23.82 -1.93
CA VAL A 118 12.83 22.81 -2.41
C VAL A 118 13.11 21.79 -1.29
N ALA A 119 13.31 22.27 -0.06
CA ALA A 119 13.46 21.45 1.13
C ALA A 119 12.22 20.59 1.40
N ILE A 120 11.01 21.13 1.16
CA ILE A 120 9.76 20.36 1.26
C ILE A 120 9.73 19.24 0.21
N VAL A 121 10.07 19.53 -1.05
CA VAL A 121 10.11 18.51 -2.12
C VAL A 121 11.10 17.39 -1.78
N ARG A 122 12.33 17.73 -1.39
CA ARG A 122 13.35 16.74 -0.99
C ARG A 122 12.91 15.90 0.21
N ARG A 123 12.25 16.52 1.18
CA ARG A 123 11.72 15.82 2.36
C ARG A 123 10.63 14.81 1.99
N PHE A 124 9.66 15.22 1.17
CA PHE A 124 8.51 14.38 0.85
C PHE A 124 8.82 13.33 -0.23
N LEU A 125 9.65 13.67 -1.23
CA LEU A 125 10.09 12.77 -2.29
C LEU A 125 11.44 12.11 -1.98
N TRP A 126 11.69 11.78 -0.71
CA TRP A 126 12.96 11.25 -0.20
C TRP A 126 13.48 9.99 -0.93
N PHE A 127 12.59 9.25 -1.59
CA PHE A 127 12.91 8.03 -2.33
C PHE A 127 13.42 8.30 -3.74
N LEU A 128 13.42 9.56 -4.19
CA LEU A 128 13.97 9.98 -5.48
C LEU A 128 15.35 10.63 -5.27
N PRO A 129 16.36 10.27 -6.09
CA PRO A 129 17.67 10.92 -6.04
C PRO A 129 17.62 12.27 -6.76
N LEU A 130 16.96 13.27 -6.15
CA LEU A 130 16.76 14.59 -6.75
C LEU A 130 17.96 15.53 -6.53
N THR A 131 18.44 16.12 -7.61
CA THR A 131 19.33 17.29 -7.53
C THR A 131 18.57 18.52 -7.03
N ASP A 132 19.28 19.57 -6.65
CA ASP A 132 18.66 20.84 -6.23
C ASP A 132 17.84 21.48 -7.35
N GLU A 133 18.36 21.42 -8.58
CA GLU A 133 17.71 21.95 -9.77
C GLU A 133 16.41 21.20 -10.08
N GLU A 134 16.43 19.87 -9.99
CA GLU A 134 15.23 19.02 -10.18
C GLU A 134 14.20 19.27 -9.08
N ALA A 135 14.63 19.34 -7.82
CA ALA A 135 13.73 19.62 -6.70
C ALA A 135 13.10 21.02 -6.83
N ARG A 136 13.85 22.01 -7.32
CA ARG A 136 13.33 23.34 -7.64
C ARG A 136 12.35 23.32 -8.80
N ALA A 137 12.65 22.63 -9.89
CA ALA A 137 11.73 22.47 -11.02
C ALA A 137 10.41 21.82 -10.60
N ILE A 138 10.47 20.78 -9.77
CA ILE A 138 9.29 20.13 -9.19
C ILE A 138 8.52 21.10 -8.29
N ALA A 139 9.20 21.82 -7.39
CA ALA A 139 8.56 22.79 -6.51
C ALA A 139 7.83 23.89 -7.30
N LEU A 140 8.40 24.35 -8.41
CA LEU A 140 7.79 25.33 -9.32
C LEU A 140 6.56 24.78 -10.07
N ARG A 141 6.48 23.46 -10.29
CA ARG A 141 5.34 22.78 -10.93
C ARG A 141 4.22 22.43 -9.96
N LEU A 142 4.54 22.26 -8.68
CA LEU A 142 3.59 21.87 -7.65
C LEU A 142 2.94 23.06 -6.91
N ARG A 143 3.46 24.29 -7.09
CA ARG A 143 2.90 25.52 -6.51
C ARG A 143 1.53 25.91 -7.07
#